data_AF-A0A1J1HKX1-F1
#
_entry.id   AF-A0A1J1HKX1-F1
#
_cell.length_a   1.000
_cell.length_b   1.000
_cell.length_c   1.000
_cell.angle_alpha   90.00
_cell.angle_beta   90.00
_cell.angle_gamma   90.00
#
_symmetry.space_group_name_H-M   'P 1'
#
loop_
_entity.id
_entity.type
_entity.pdbx_description
1 polymer ?
#
loop_
_entity_poly.entity_id
_entity_poly.type
_entity_poly.pdbx_seq_one_letter_code
_entity_poly.pdbx_strand_id
1 'polypeptide(L)'
;MKRILLCLGLFLVLSKRCEGKLTKECLADYLKFSNIHDDILDSIDPYTGDPVTCSNDIRLKIADFYGETRSKMESNFKQKPYADCAMGEIETERYKNILLNAEVIELKGVGLKFWKISSKNSKIEELKKQAQNIVENALIKCKGQTDYGAFFDTFYEQKRFEPMSDDYDYCMRKHLVEKSVINPNLYNFKMNPKNVNIGYERCESIMKLALEQMRGNIENSGSSCVIDTFVDNGYLEQMMKIQLLSKLTLTQSEKNNEKNNFVNQMIEMTHKIISCPKS
;
A
#
# COMPACT_ATOMS: atom_id res chain seq x y z
N MET A 1 -11.67 17.45 -0.51
CA MET A 1 -10.36 16.79 -0.29
C MET A 1 -9.37 17.29 -1.33
N LYS A 2 -8.23 17.86 -0.93
CA LYS A 2 -7.21 18.33 -1.88
C LYS A 2 -6.59 17.13 -2.58
N ARG A 3 -6.61 17.14 -3.92
CA ARG A 3 -6.06 16.09 -4.80
C ARG A 3 -4.61 15.76 -4.42
N ILE A 4 -4.39 14.57 -3.87
CA ILE A 4 -3.05 14.00 -3.69
C ILE A 4 -2.72 13.29 -5.01
N LEU A 5 -2.36 14.06 -6.04
CA LEU A 5 -1.68 13.50 -7.21
C LEU A 5 -0.22 13.21 -6.80
N LEU A 6 0.08 11.94 -6.57
CA LEU A 6 1.43 11.41 -6.44
C LEU A 6 2.02 11.25 -7.85
N CYS A 7 2.63 12.32 -8.36
CA CYS A 7 3.66 12.17 -9.40
C CYS A 7 4.95 11.70 -8.71
N LEU A 8 5.05 10.38 -8.49
CA LEU A 8 6.25 9.71 -8.01
C LEU A 8 7.10 9.29 -9.22
N GLY A 9 7.93 10.20 -9.71
CA GLY A 9 9.03 9.83 -10.59
C GLY A 9 10.24 9.45 -9.74
N LEU A 10 10.33 8.20 -9.30
CA LEU A 10 11.56 7.66 -8.71
C LEU A 10 12.50 7.27 -9.85
N PHE A 11 13.33 8.21 -10.30
CA PHE A 11 14.46 7.88 -11.17
C PHE A 11 15.50 7.13 -10.33
N LEU A 12 15.48 5.80 -10.40
CA LEU A 12 16.58 4.94 -9.93
C LEU A 12 17.80 5.18 -10.82
N VAL A 13 18.57 6.23 -10.51
CA VAL A 13 19.96 6.32 -10.95
C VAL A 13 20.74 5.39 -10.02
N LEU A 14 21.25 4.29 -10.59
CA LEU A 14 22.23 3.42 -9.95
C LEU A 14 23.56 4.18 -9.98
N SER A 15 23.99 4.72 -8.84
CA SER A 15 25.26 5.42 -8.71
C SER A 15 26.43 4.46 -8.46
N LYS A 16 27.58 4.86 -8.96
CA LYS A 16 28.82 4.08 -9.00
C LYS A 16 29.61 4.19 -7.69
N ARG A 17 30.13 3.04 -7.25
CA ARG A 17 31.31 2.73 -6.39
C ARG A 17 31.15 2.62 -4.86
N CYS A 18 31.40 1.40 -4.39
CA CYS A 18 32.34 1.09 -3.31
C CYS A 18 33.36 0.03 -3.81
N GLU A 19 34.63 0.13 -3.42
CA GLU A 19 35.78 -0.66 -3.91
C GLU A 19 35.92 -2.05 -3.23
N GLY A 20 34.83 -2.83 -3.22
CA GLY A 20 34.94 -4.29 -3.25
C GLY A 20 34.90 -4.70 -4.72
N LYS A 21 35.83 -5.54 -5.20
CA LYS A 21 35.68 -6.17 -6.53
C LYS A 21 34.60 -7.25 -6.44
N LEU A 22 33.37 -6.82 -6.19
CA LEU A 22 32.20 -7.69 -6.25
C LEU A 22 32.12 -8.22 -7.69
N THR A 23 32.43 -9.50 -7.83
CA THR A 23 32.47 -10.17 -9.12
C THR A 23 31.07 -10.63 -9.53
N LYS A 24 30.83 -10.75 -10.83
CA LYS A 24 29.56 -11.28 -11.35
C LYS A 24 29.36 -12.73 -10.89
N GLU A 25 30.44 -13.49 -10.74
CA GLU A 25 30.45 -14.87 -10.27
C GLU A 25 29.98 -14.96 -8.81
N CYS A 26 30.52 -14.12 -7.92
CA CYS A 26 30.10 -14.06 -6.52
C CYS A 26 28.60 -13.74 -6.36
N LEU A 27 28.12 -12.72 -7.06
CA LEU A 27 26.71 -12.36 -7.03
C LEU A 27 25.80 -13.44 -7.62
N ALA A 28 26.20 -14.04 -8.75
CA ALA A 28 25.42 -15.09 -9.41
C ALA A 28 25.28 -16.32 -8.53
N ASP A 29 26.36 -16.75 -7.87
CA ASP A 29 26.33 -17.89 -6.95
C ASP A 29 25.45 -17.62 -5.72
N TYR A 30 25.50 -16.40 -5.16
CA TYR A 30 24.60 -16.01 -4.07
C TYR A 30 23.12 -16.05 -4.49
N LEU A 31 22.80 -15.53 -5.68
CA LEU A 31 21.44 -15.54 -6.21
C LEU A 31 20.95 -16.97 -6.47
N LYS A 32 21.80 -17.83 -7.05
CA LYS A 32 21.50 -19.26 -7.25
C LYS A 32 21.28 -19.99 -5.92
N PHE A 33 22.12 -19.74 -4.91
CA PHE A 33 21.95 -20.28 -3.56
C PHE A 33 20.64 -19.81 -2.91
N SER A 34 20.20 -18.59 -3.23
CA SER A 34 18.92 -18.01 -2.80
C SER A 34 17.73 -18.48 -3.65
N ASN A 35 17.90 -19.53 -4.46
CA ASN A 35 16.89 -20.12 -5.35
C ASN A 35 16.32 -19.13 -6.39
N ILE A 36 17.14 -18.15 -6.79
CA ILE A 36 16.84 -17.24 -7.89
C ILE A 36 17.47 -17.83 -9.15
N HIS A 37 16.62 -18.40 -10.00
CA HIS A 37 17.00 -18.94 -11.30
C HIS A 37 16.61 -17.97 -12.41
N ASP A 38 17.59 -17.59 -13.22
CA ASP A 38 17.43 -16.73 -14.38
C ASP A 38 18.47 -17.20 -15.41
N ASP A 39 18.05 -17.38 -16.67
CA ASP A 39 18.92 -17.90 -17.74
C ASP A 39 20.21 -17.08 -17.90
N ILE A 40 20.17 -15.79 -17.53
CA ILE A 40 21.35 -14.91 -17.53
C ILE A 40 22.37 -15.37 -16.46
N LEU A 41 21.90 -15.76 -15.28
CA LEU A 41 22.74 -16.21 -14.16
C LEU A 41 23.35 -17.59 -14.45
N ASP A 42 22.61 -18.47 -15.12
CA ASP A 42 23.07 -19.81 -15.47
C ASP A 42 24.25 -19.80 -16.46
N SER A 43 24.38 -18.72 -17.23
CA SER A 43 25.50 -18.50 -18.15
C SER A 43 26.80 -18.02 -17.47
N ILE A 44 26.79 -17.80 -16.15
CA ILE A 44 27.92 -17.32 -15.36
C ILE A 44 28.58 -18.52 -14.66
N ASP A 45 29.89 -18.64 -14.84
CA ASP A 45 30.72 -19.66 -14.19
C ASP A 45 30.64 -19.55 -12.66
N PRO A 46 30.78 -20.68 -11.92
CA PRO A 46 30.80 -20.67 -10.47
C PRO A 46 31.92 -19.78 -9.90
N TYR A 47 31.66 -19.21 -8.73
CA TYR A 47 32.64 -18.43 -7.99
C TYR A 47 33.74 -19.34 -7.41
N THR A 48 35.00 -19.07 -7.79
CA THR A 48 36.16 -19.83 -7.33
C THR A 48 36.97 -19.11 -6.24
N GLY A 49 36.46 -17.99 -5.72
CA GLY A 49 37.14 -17.20 -4.69
C GLY A 49 36.76 -17.63 -3.27
N ASP A 50 37.17 -16.83 -2.29
CA ASP A 50 36.86 -17.08 -0.87
C ASP A 50 35.37 -16.77 -0.56
N PRO A 51 34.58 -17.74 -0.09
CA PRO A 51 33.16 -17.55 0.19
C PRO A 51 32.87 -16.49 1.27
N VAL A 52 33.77 -16.36 2.26
CA VAL A 52 33.61 -15.38 3.35
C VAL A 52 33.74 -13.96 2.80
N THR A 53 34.74 -13.74 1.96
CA THR A 53 34.93 -12.47 1.24
C THR A 53 33.72 -12.14 0.37
N CYS A 54 33.23 -13.10 -0.42
CA CYS A 54 32.03 -12.90 -1.25
C CYS A 54 30.80 -12.53 -0.40
N SER A 55 30.55 -13.25 0.70
CA SER A 55 29.44 -12.94 1.61
C SER A 55 29.55 -11.55 2.23
N ASN A 56 30.77 -11.11 2.56
CA ASN A 56 31.00 -9.77 3.10
C ASN A 56 30.73 -8.68 2.06
N ASP A 57 31.21 -8.86 0.83
CA ASP A 57 31.00 -7.92 -0.26
C ASP A 57 29.50 -7.80 -0.61
N ILE A 58 28.76 -8.91 -0.61
CA ILE A 58 27.31 -8.91 -0.82
C ILE A 58 26.60 -8.15 0.29
N ARG A 59 26.98 -8.38 1.56
CA ARG A 59 26.39 -7.67 2.71
C ARG A 59 26.62 -6.17 2.62
N LEU A 60 27.83 -5.74 2.24
CA LEU A 60 28.15 -4.32 2.03
C LEU A 60 27.32 -3.75 0.87
N LYS A 61 27.21 -4.47 -0.25
CA LYS A 61 26.41 -4.03 -1.39
C LYS A 61 24.92 -3.89 -1.07
N ILE A 62 24.35 -4.80 -0.28
CA ILE A 62 22.97 -4.69 0.21
C ILE A 62 22.80 -3.46 1.11
N ALA A 63 23.76 -3.21 2.00
CA ALA A 63 23.74 -2.03 2.87
C ALA A 63 23.80 -0.73 2.04
N ASP A 64 24.61 -0.68 0.98
CA ASP A 64 24.67 0.45 0.04
C ASP A 64 23.31 0.67 -0.63
N PHE A 65 22.66 -0.40 -1.13
CA PHE A 65 21.34 -0.30 -1.74
C PHE A 65 20.27 0.25 -0.79
N TYR A 66 20.26 -0.21 0.46
CA TYR A 66 19.34 0.29 1.47
C TYR A 66 19.65 1.73 1.86
N GLY A 67 20.93 2.08 1.98
CA GLY A 67 21.39 3.45 2.22
C GLY A 67 20.96 4.42 1.11
N GLU A 68 21.13 4.03 -0.16
CA GLU A 68 20.66 4.82 -1.30
C GLU A 68 19.14 4.96 -1.30
N THR A 69 18.39 3.89 -1.01
CA THR A 69 16.94 3.91 -0.96
C THR A 69 16.44 4.87 0.12
N ARG A 70 16.98 4.76 1.33
CA ARG A 70 16.67 5.67 2.46
C ARG A 70 17.00 7.12 2.10
N SER A 71 18.20 7.40 1.57
CA SER A 71 18.62 8.74 1.18
C SER A 71 17.69 9.37 0.12
N LYS A 72 17.21 8.57 -0.84
CA LYS A 72 16.21 9.01 -1.83
C LYS A 72 14.86 9.36 -1.19
N MET A 73 14.41 8.60 -0.19
CA MET A 73 13.18 8.92 0.56
C MET A 73 13.35 10.18 1.41
N GLU A 74 14.47 10.32 2.11
CA GLU A 74 14.74 11.45 3.00
C GLU A 74 14.96 12.77 2.27
N SER A 75 15.49 12.71 1.04
CA SER A 75 15.62 13.89 0.17
C SER A 75 14.28 14.37 -0.42
N ASN A 76 13.25 13.52 -0.41
CA ASN A 76 11.91 13.90 -0.84
C ASN A 76 11.04 14.33 0.34
N PHE A 77 10.69 15.63 0.41
CA PHE A 77 9.87 16.19 1.49
C PHE A 77 8.55 15.44 1.76
N LYS A 78 7.92 14.86 0.73
CA LYS A 78 6.66 14.11 0.89
C LYS A 78 6.86 12.69 1.42
N GLN A 79 8.04 12.10 1.24
CA GLN A 79 8.34 10.72 1.64
C GLN A 79 9.11 10.68 2.97
N LYS A 80 9.92 11.70 3.25
CA LYS A 80 10.76 11.81 4.45
C LYS A 80 10.04 11.44 5.76
N PRO A 81 8.80 11.88 6.04
CA PRO A 81 8.12 11.52 7.29
C PRO A 81 7.83 10.02 7.45
N TYR A 82 7.85 9.27 6.35
CA TYR A 82 7.48 7.86 6.29
C TYR A 82 8.68 6.95 5.98
N ALA A 83 9.89 7.51 5.86
CA ALA A 83 11.08 6.79 5.42
C ALA A 83 11.41 5.61 6.35
N ASP A 84 11.43 5.81 7.67
CA ASP A 84 11.78 4.73 8.61
C ASP A 84 10.76 3.59 8.59
N CYS A 85 9.46 3.91 8.56
CA CYS A 85 8.42 2.90 8.42
C CYS A 85 8.57 2.14 7.09
N ALA A 86 8.78 2.86 5.98
CA ALA A 86 8.90 2.26 4.67
C ALA A 86 10.14 1.37 4.57
N MET A 87 11.28 1.79 5.16
CA MET A 87 12.48 0.96 5.23
C MET A 87 12.22 -0.35 5.97
N GLY A 88 11.52 -0.31 7.11
CA GLY A 88 11.12 -1.52 7.84
C GLY A 88 10.23 -2.49 7.05
N GLU A 89 9.47 -1.99 6.06
CA GLU A 89 8.63 -2.81 5.19
C GLU A 89 9.37 -3.37 3.96
N ILE A 90 10.43 -2.70 3.48
CA ILE A 90 11.15 -3.12 2.25
C ILE A 90 12.40 -3.95 2.50
N GLU A 91 12.95 -3.97 3.72
CA GLU A 91 14.12 -4.79 4.12
C GLU A 91 13.78 -6.29 4.13
N THR A 92 13.46 -6.82 2.95
CA THR A 92 12.98 -8.18 2.71
C THR A 92 13.91 -8.93 1.76
N GLU A 93 13.90 -10.26 1.86
CA GLU A 93 14.60 -11.16 0.94
C GLU A 93 14.26 -10.89 -0.53
N ARG A 94 12.98 -10.60 -0.81
CA ARG A 94 12.51 -10.30 -2.16
C ARG A 94 13.14 -9.03 -2.72
N TYR A 95 13.15 -7.94 -1.95
CA TYR A 95 13.68 -6.65 -2.41
C TYR A 95 15.18 -6.73 -2.67
N LYS A 96 15.96 -7.31 -1.73
CA LYS A 96 17.41 -7.46 -1.92
C LYS A 96 17.74 -8.31 -3.15
N ASN A 97 17.01 -9.41 -3.39
CA ASN A 97 17.29 -10.31 -4.51
C ASN A 97 17.00 -9.64 -5.86
N ILE A 98 15.98 -8.79 -5.93
CA ILE A 98 15.69 -7.97 -7.12
C ILE A 98 16.85 -7.01 -7.42
N LEU A 99 17.35 -6.31 -6.40
CA LEU A 99 18.44 -5.34 -6.58
C LEU A 99 19.76 -6.02 -6.96
N LEU A 100 20.10 -7.13 -6.31
CA LEU A 100 21.28 -7.92 -6.63
C LEU A 100 21.20 -8.52 -8.04
N ASN A 101 20.03 -8.99 -8.48
CA ASN A 101 19.86 -9.51 -9.84
C ASN A 101 20.04 -8.39 -10.88
N ALA A 102 19.49 -7.19 -10.63
CA ALA A 102 19.69 -6.05 -11.51
C ALA A 102 21.18 -5.68 -11.62
N GLU A 103 21.92 -5.66 -10.51
CA GLU A 103 23.36 -5.39 -10.49
C GLU A 103 24.13 -6.39 -11.34
N VAL A 104 23.86 -7.70 -11.20
CA VAL A 104 24.55 -8.73 -12.00
C VAL A 104 24.35 -8.51 -13.49
N ILE A 105 23.12 -8.24 -13.92
CA ILE A 105 22.81 -8.08 -15.35
C ILE A 105 23.51 -6.83 -15.93
N GLU A 106 23.68 -5.78 -15.11
CA GLU A 106 24.38 -4.55 -15.50
C GLU A 106 25.92 -4.72 -15.58
N LEU A 107 26.50 -5.75 -14.94
CA LEU A 107 27.94 -6.00 -15.02
C LEU A 107 28.40 -6.35 -16.45
N LYS A 108 29.54 -5.77 -16.83
CA LYS A 108 30.12 -5.94 -18.17
C LYS A 108 30.40 -7.42 -18.46
N GLY A 109 29.94 -7.88 -19.63
CA GLY A 109 30.25 -9.24 -20.12
C GLY A 109 29.29 -10.34 -19.70
N VAL A 110 28.33 -10.07 -18.79
CA VAL A 110 27.28 -11.04 -18.41
C VAL A 110 26.33 -11.27 -19.58
N GLY A 111 25.89 -12.49 -19.89
CA GLY A 111 24.82 -12.77 -20.88
C GLY A 111 25.05 -12.34 -22.35
N LEU A 112 26.14 -11.66 -22.72
CA LEU A 112 26.35 -11.14 -24.09
C LEU A 112 26.51 -12.23 -25.16
N LYS A 113 26.83 -13.46 -24.75
CA LYS A 113 26.91 -14.61 -25.66
C LYS A 113 25.53 -15.10 -26.13
N PHE A 114 24.48 -14.87 -25.34
CA PHE A 114 23.15 -15.47 -25.54
C PHE A 114 22.02 -14.42 -25.63
N TRP A 115 22.19 -13.26 -24.99
CA TRP A 115 21.18 -12.22 -24.88
C TRP A 115 21.55 -10.98 -25.70
N LYS A 116 20.60 -10.52 -26.51
CA LYS A 116 20.66 -9.21 -27.14
C LYS A 116 20.67 -8.11 -26.08
N ILE A 117 21.34 -7.00 -26.34
CA ILE A 117 21.38 -5.81 -25.45
C ILE A 117 19.96 -5.36 -25.10
N SER A 118 19.03 -5.37 -26.07
CA SER A 118 17.63 -5.02 -25.86
C SER A 118 16.93 -5.90 -24.80
N SER A 119 17.21 -7.20 -24.79
CA SER A 119 16.58 -8.14 -23.86
C SER A 119 17.08 -7.93 -22.42
N LYS A 120 18.37 -7.61 -22.26
CA LYS A 120 18.93 -7.22 -20.96
C LYS A 120 18.32 -5.93 -20.44
N ASN A 121 18.24 -4.90 -21.29
CA ASN A 121 17.64 -3.63 -20.91
C ASN A 121 16.18 -3.83 -20.48
N SER A 122 15.41 -4.63 -21.24
CA SER A 122 14.05 -4.98 -20.86
C SER A 122 13.97 -5.66 -19.50
N LYS A 123 14.89 -6.59 -19.20
CA LYS A 123 14.94 -7.29 -17.91
C LYS A 123 15.30 -6.35 -16.75
N ILE A 124 16.28 -5.47 -16.97
CA ILE A 124 16.67 -4.45 -15.99
C ILE A 124 15.47 -3.52 -15.68
N GLU A 125 14.76 -3.05 -16.70
CA GLU A 125 13.59 -2.19 -16.50
C GLU A 125 12.44 -2.93 -15.78
N GLU A 126 12.24 -4.22 -16.07
CA GLU A 126 11.32 -5.06 -15.31
C GLU A 126 11.70 -5.13 -13.82
N LEU A 127 12.97 -5.43 -13.50
CA LEU A 127 13.46 -5.51 -12.13
C LEU A 127 13.39 -4.17 -11.40
N LYS A 128 13.74 -3.06 -12.08
CA LYS A 128 13.59 -1.70 -11.54
C LYS A 128 12.14 -1.39 -11.22
N LYS A 129 11.20 -1.74 -12.10
CA LYS A 129 9.77 -1.57 -11.86
C LYS A 129 9.30 -2.40 -10.67
N GLN A 130 9.77 -3.64 -10.53
CA GLN A 130 9.44 -4.47 -9.36
C GLN A 130 9.98 -3.86 -8.06
N ALA A 131 11.23 -3.41 -8.04
CA ALA A 131 11.84 -2.73 -6.90
C ALA A 131 11.07 -1.44 -6.54
N GLN A 132 10.73 -0.63 -7.54
CA GLN A 132 9.94 0.58 -7.37
C GLN A 132 8.55 0.28 -6.80
N ASN A 133 7.86 -0.75 -7.30
CA ASN A 133 6.55 -1.14 -6.78
C ASN A 133 6.62 -1.55 -5.30
N ILE A 134 7.68 -2.24 -4.88
CA ILE A 134 7.88 -2.61 -3.46
C ILE A 134 8.00 -1.34 -2.60
N VAL A 135 8.84 -0.40 -3.04
CA VAL A 135 9.05 0.89 -2.36
C VAL A 135 7.76 1.72 -2.31
N GLU A 136 7.05 1.84 -3.42
CA GLU A 136 5.79 2.57 -3.49
C GLU A 136 4.74 1.96 -2.58
N ASN A 137 4.62 0.63 -2.55
CA ASN A 137 3.66 -0.05 -1.69
C ASN A 137 3.96 0.17 -0.21
N ALA A 138 5.23 0.10 0.20
CA ALA A 138 5.65 0.41 1.56
C ALA A 138 5.30 1.85 1.94
N LEU A 139 5.59 2.82 1.05
CA LEU A 139 5.26 4.22 1.28
C LEU A 139 3.74 4.45 1.38
N ILE A 140 2.93 3.82 0.53
CA ILE A 140 1.46 3.90 0.58
C ILE A 140 0.94 3.35 1.91
N LYS A 141 1.47 2.21 2.35
CA LYS A 141 1.08 1.59 3.62
C LYS A 141 1.43 2.49 4.81
N CYS A 142 2.68 2.94 4.91
CA CYS A 142 3.16 3.77 6.01
C CYS A 142 2.47 5.14 6.07
N LYS A 143 2.28 5.76 4.91
CA LYS A 143 1.51 6.99 4.81
C LYS A 143 0.05 6.77 5.17
N GLY A 144 -0.56 5.72 4.63
CA GLY A 144 -1.96 5.36 4.89
C GLY A 144 -2.24 5.09 6.37
N GLN A 145 -1.34 4.39 7.07
CA GLN A 145 -1.44 4.17 8.51
C GLN A 145 -1.53 5.48 9.30
N THR A 146 -0.73 6.47 8.91
CA THR A 146 -0.73 7.79 9.55
C THR A 146 -1.98 8.60 9.15
N ASP A 147 -2.19 8.79 7.86
CA ASP A 147 -3.19 9.71 7.32
C ASP A 147 -4.61 9.16 7.55
N TYR A 148 -4.87 7.88 7.24
CA TYR A 148 -6.17 7.27 7.49
C TYR A 148 -6.42 7.01 8.96
N GLY A 149 -5.37 6.78 9.75
CA GLY A 149 -5.48 6.67 11.20
C GLY A 149 -5.94 7.99 11.83
N ALA A 150 -5.32 9.11 11.46
CA ALA A 150 -5.72 10.44 11.93
C ALA A 150 -7.11 10.83 11.40
N PHE A 151 -7.44 10.46 10.16
CA PHE A 151 -8.76 10.65 9.59
C PHE A 151 -9.83 9.89 10.37
N PHE A 152 -9.60 8.63 10.71
CA PHE A 152 -10.49 7.84 11.56
C PHE A 152 -10.73 8.53 12.90
N ASP A 153 -9.65 8.93 13.60
CA ASP A 153 -9.77 9.57 14.91
C ASP A 153 -10.57 10.88 14.81
N THR A 154 -10.31 11.69 13.77
CA THR A 154 -11.05 12.93 13.53
C THR A 154 -12.54 12.68 13.32
N PHE A 155 -12.91 11.71 12.48
CA PHE A 155 -14.32 11.38 12.22
C PHE A 155 -15.01 10.74 13.42
N TYR A 156 -14.29 9.89 14.16
CA TYR A 156 -14.79 9.23 15.36
C TYR A 156 -15.03 10.24 16.49
N GLU A 157 -14.16 11.24 16.66
CA GLU A 157 -14.24 12.23 17.73
C GLU A 157 -15.16 13.41 17.40
N GLN A 158 -15.47 13.63 16.12
CA GLN A 158 -16.46 14.60 15.70
C GLN A 158 -17.86 14.19 16.19
N LYS A 159 -18.22 14.68 17.38
CA LYS A 159 -19.61 14.72 17.89
C LYS A 159 -20.54 15.64 17.07
N ARG A 160 -20.06 16.16 15.93
CA ARG A 160 -20.69 17.19 15.09
C ARG A 160 -21.54 16.63 13.95
N PHE A 161 -21.88 15.35 13.97
CA PHE A 161 -22.96 14.92 13.10
C PHE A 161 -24.23 15.59 13.61
N GLU A 162 -24.84 16.40 12.75
CA GLU A 162 -26.18 16.93 13.01
C GLU A 162 -27.08 15.79 13.50
N PRO A 163 -27.99 16.06 14.43
CA PRO A 163 -28.91 15.04 14.92
C PRO A 163 -29.63 14.43 13.73
N MET A 164 -29.24 13.19 13.40
CA MET A 164 -29.91 12.40 12.39
C MET A 164 -31.32 12.12 12.86
N SER A 165 -32.28 12.09 11.94
CA SER A 165 -33.61 11.59 12.28
C SER A 165 -33.49 10.16 12.81
N ASP A 166 -34.33 9.80 13.78
CA ASP A 166 -34.36 8.44 14.34
C ASP A 166 -34.59 7.40 13.22
N ASP A 167 -35.41 7.77 12.22
CA ASP A 167 -35.64 7.02 10.97
C ASP A 167 -34.33 6.71 10.23
N TYR A 168 -33.48 7.72 10.04
CA TYR A 168 -32.19 7.56 9.37
C TYR A 168 -31.24 6.68 10.19
N ASP A 169 -31.14 6.90 11.51
CA ASP A 169 -30.24 6.13 12.37
C ASP A 169 -30.61 4.64 12.36
N TYR A 170 -31.91 4.31 12.42
CA TYR A 170 -32.40 2.94 12.29
C TYR A 170 -32.07 2.33 10.92
N CYS A 171 -32.37 3.02 9.82
CA CYS A 171 -32.12 2.48 8.48
C CYS A 171 -30.61 2.33 8.19
N MET A 172 -29.77 3.23 8.68
CA MET A 172 -28.29 3.11 8.58
C MET A 172 -27.77 1.90 9.35
N ARG A 173 -28.21 1.71 10.61
CA ARG A 173 -27.86 0.53 11.43
C ARG A 173 -28.25 -0.76 10.73
N LYS A 174 -29.48 -0.82 10.21
CA LYS A 174 -30.00 -1.97 9.48
C LYS A 174 -29.16 -2.27 8.24
N HIS A 175 -28.87 -1.26 7.43
CA HIS A 175 -28.06 -1.40 6.22
C HIS A 175 -26.65 -1.92 6.52
N LEU A 176 -25.97 -1.38 7.53
CA LEU A 176 -24.62 -1.82 7.90
C LEU A 176 -24.58 -3.27 8.40
N VAL A 177 -25.64 -3.74 9.07
CA VAL A 177 -25.75 -5.14 9.49
C VAL A 177 -26.06 -6.05 8.30
N GLU A 178 -27.01 -5.67 7.43
CA GLU A 178 -27.36 -6.44 6.23
C GLU A 178 -26.17 -6.57 5.26
N LYS A 179 -25.34 -5.53 5.16
CA LYS A 179 -24.08 -5.55 4.40
C LYS A 179 -22.91 -6.22 5.13
N SER A 180 -23.13 -6.74 6.33
CA SER A 180 -22.08 -7.35 7.17
C SER A 180 -20.88 -6.42 7.45
N VAL A 181 -21.11 -5.11 7.45
CA VAL A 181 -20.10 -4.08 7.73
C VAL A 181 -19.92 -3.91 9.25
N ILE A 182 -20.99 -4.16 10.01
CA ILE A 182 -20.97 -4.25 11.47
C ILE A 182 -21.55 -5.58 11.94
N ASN A 183 -20.94 -6.17 12.96
CA ASN A 183 -21.49 -7.34 13.63
C ASN A 183 -22.40 -6.88 14.78
N PRO A 184 -23.71 -7.17 14.73
CA PRO A 184 -24.67 -6.73 15.75
C PRO A 184 -24.44 -7.39 17.12
N ASN A 185 -23.66 -8.47 17.18
CA ASN A 185 -23.33 -9.15 18.44
C ASN A 185 -22.15 -8.51 19.18
N LEU A 186 -21.53 -7.46 18.62
CA LEU A 186 -20.45 -6.71 19.23
C LEU A 186 -20.95 -5.34 19.74
N TYR A 187 -20.17 -4.71 20.62
CA TYR A 187 -20.29 -3.27 20.96
C TYR A 187 -21.59 -2.83 21.67
N ASN A 188 -22.28 -3.73 22.39
CA ASN A 188 -23.61 -3.45 22.96
C ASN A 188 -24.58 -2.86 21.93
N PHE A 189 -24.46 -3.30 20.68
CA PHE A 189 -25.19 -2.73 19.57
C PHE A 189 -26.70 -2.99 19.71
N LYS A 190 -27.48 -1.90 19.67
CA LYS A 190 -28.94 -1.96 19.55
C LYS A 190 -29.32 -1.54 18.15
N MET A 191 -30.04 -2.41 17.44
CA MET A 191 -30.52 -2.14 16.09
C MET A 191 -31.54 -0.98 16.08
N ASN A 192 -32.49 -1.00 17.01
CA ASN A 192 -33.57 -0.02 17.08
C ASN A 192 -33.68 0.59 18.49
N PRO A 193 -32.71 1.42 18.92
CA PRO A 193 -32.69 1.97 20.28
C PRO A 193 -33.84 2.94 20.57
N LYS A 194 -34.51 3.43 19.52
CA LYS A 194 -35.59 4.43 19.59
C LYS A 194 -36.98 3.85 19.29
N ASN A 195 -37.09 2.53 19.10
CA ASN A 195 -38.34 1.84 18.76
C ASN A 195 -39.06 2.42 17.53
N VAL A 196 -38.28 2.83 16.53
CA VAL A 196 -38.75 3.35 15.24
C VAL A 196 -39.55 2.26 14.51
N ASN A 197 -40.75 2.60 14.03
CA ASN A 197 -41.58 1.69 13.24
C ASN A 197 -41.59 2.13 11.78
N ILE A 198 -40.70 1.55 10.98
CA ILE A 198 -40.54 1.85 9.55
C ILE A 198 -40.53 0.55 8.74
N GLY A 199 -41.29 0.53 7.64
CA GLY A 199 -41.30 -0.57 6.67
C GLY A 199 -40.02 -0.67 5.83
N TYR A 200 -39.78 -1.85 5.25
CA TYR A 200 -38.57 -2.18 4.48
C TYR A 200 -38.30 -1.22 3.32
N GLU A 201 -39.28 -1.01 2.43
CA GLU A 201 -39.18 -0.16 1.23
C GLU A 201 -38.77 1.30 1.55
N ARG A 202 -39.20 1.79 2.73
CA ARG A 202 -38.87 3.13 3.20
C ARG A 202 -37.41 3.23 3.64
N CYS A 203 -36.83 2.19 4.25
CA CYS A 203 -35.40 2.19 4.59
C CYS A 203 -34.51 2.09 3.36
N GLU A 204 -34.86 1.28 2.35
CA GLU A 204 -34.11 1.24 1.10
C GLU A 204 -34.04 2.62 0.43
N SER A 205 -35.17 3.33 0.40
CA SER A 205 -35.25 4.67 -0.17
C SER A 205 -34.38 5.69 0.59
N ILE A 206 -34.43 5.67 1.92
CA ILE A 206 -33.59 6.54 2.77
C ILE A 206 -32.10 6.26 2.52
N MET A 207 -31.70 4.99 2.50
CA MET A 207 -30.30 4.62 2.32
C MET A 207 -29.80 4.90 0.91
N LYS A 208 -30.62 4.68 -0.11
CA LYS A 208 -30.29 5.04 -1.49
C LYS A 208 -29.97 6.54 -1.62
N LEU A 209 -30.85 7.40 -1.10
CA LEU A 209 -30.64 8.85 -1.11
C LEU A 209 -29.36 9.26 -0.36
N ALA A 210 -29.13 8.65 0.80
CA ALA A 210 -27.94 8.90 1.60
C ALA A 210 -26.65 8.55 0.84
N LEU A 211 -26.60 7.37 0.23
CA LEU A 211 -25.47 6.89 -0.56
C LEU A 211 -25.25 7.74 -1.81
N GLU A 212 -26.32 8.12 -2.52
CA GLU A 212 -26.26 9.01 -3.69
C GLU A 212 -25.71 10.39 -3.31
N GLN A 213 -26.13 10.97 -2.17
CA GLN A 213 -25.60 12.24 -1.69
C GLN A 213 -24.12 12.15 -1.34
N MET A 214 -23.70 11.08 -0.63
CA MET A 214 -22.29 10.88 -0.32
C MET A 214 -21.45 10.62 -1.58
N ARG A 215 -21.99 9.89 -2.55
CA ARG A 215 -21.37 9.68 -3.87
C ARG A 215 -21.20 10.99 -4.61
N GLY A 216 -22.22 11.84 -4.68
CA GLY A 216 -22.13 13.17 -5.33
C GLY A 216 -21.04 14.06 -4.72
N ASN A 217 -20.79 13.94 -3.40
CA ASN A 217 -19.68 14.64 -2.73
C ASN A 217 -18.30 14.14 -3.18
N ILE A 218 -18.18 12.85 -3.54
CA ILE A 218 -16.96 12.25 -4.09
C ILE A 218 -16.80 12.62 -5.57
N GLU A 219 -17.89 12.58 -6.34
CA GLU A 219 -17.92 12.86 -7.78
C GLU A 219 -17.36 14.25 -8.13
N ASN A 220 -17.63 15.24 -7.28
CA ASN A 220 -17.08 16.59 -7.43
C ASN A 220 -15.55 16.68 -7.23
N SER A 221 -14.86 15.58 -6.93
CA SER A 221 -13.46 15.58 -6.52
C SER A 221 -12.51 14.70 -7.34
N GLY A 222 -13.00 13.77 -8.17
CA GLY A 222 -12.19 12.73 -8.82
C GLY A 222 -12.60 12.37 -10.26
N SER A 223 -11.86 11.44 -10.88
CA SER A 223 -12.25 10.81 -12.15
C SER A 223 -13.22 9.65 -11.90
N SER A 224 -14.00 9.24 -12.91
CA SER A 224 -14.98 8.15 -12.80
C SER A 224 -14.39 6.87 -12.21
N CYS A 225 -13.23 6.43 -12.69
CA CYS A 225 -12.55 5.24 -12.15
C CYS A 225 -12.27 5.34 -10.65
N VAL A 226 -11.86 6.51 -10.15
CA VAL A 226 -11.59 6.72 -8.72
C VAL A 226 -12.88 6.65 -7.91
N ILE A 227 -13.96 7.26 -8.42
CA ILE A 227 -15.28 7.26 -7.79
C ILE A 227 -15.82 5.83 -7.71
N ASP A 228 -15.80 5.10 -8.83
CA ASP A 228 -16.27 3.72 -8.91
C ASP A 228 -15.44 2.82 -7.99
N THR A 229 -14.11 3.03 -7.92
CA THR A 229 -13.26 2.30 -6.98
C THR A 229 -13.66 2.54 -5.52
N PHE A 230 -13.97 3.78 -5.11
CA PHE A 230 -14.44 4.03 -3.75
C PHE A 230 -15.79 3.37 -3.47
N VAL A 231 -16.74 3.48 -4.40
CA VAL A 231 -18.10 2.92 -4.26
C VAL A 231 -18.06 1.41 -4.19
N ASP A 232 -17.40 0.76 -5.15
CA ASP A 232 -17.38 -0.71 -5.27
C ASP A 232 -16.62 -1.38 -4.12
N ASN A 233 -15.76 -0.65 -3.42
CA ASN A 233 -15.01 -1.14 -2.27
C ASN A 233 -15.63 -0.74 -0.92
N GLY A 234 -16.83 -0.18 -0.92
CA GLY A 234 -17.59 0.08 0.31
C GLY A 234 -17.10 1.27 1.13
N TYR A 235 -16.47 2.26 0.50
CA TYR A 235 -16.01 3.48 1.18
C TYR A 235 -17.14 4.17 1.94
N LEU A 236 -18.32 4.27 1.33
CA LEU A 236 -19.48 4.95 1.92
C LEU A 236 -19.96 4.24 3.18
N GLU A 237 -20.03 2.91 3.14
CA GLU A 237 -20.39 2.07 4.26
C GLU A 237 -19.36 2.19 5.39
N GLN A 238 -18.06 2.32 5.08
CA GLN A 238 -17.04 2.58 6.10
C GLN A 238 -17.22 3.95 6.76
N MET A 239 -17.57 4.98 6.00
CA MET A 239 -17.85 6.30 6.57
C MET A 239 -19.07 6.25 7.51
N MET A 240 -20.15 5.59 7.09
CA MET A 240 -21.33 5.36 7.93
C MET A 240 -21.00 4.53 9.17
N LYS A 241 -20.12 3.53 9.03
CA LYS A 241 -19.66 2.70 10.15
C LYS A 241 -18.94 3.54 11.20
N ILE A 242 -17.97 4.37 10.83
CA ILE A 242 -17.26 5.24 11.79
C ILE A 242 -18.25 6.15 12.52
N GLN A 243 -19.20 6.72 11.78
CA GLN A 243 -20.24 7.56 12.34
C GLN A 243 -21.15 6.82 13.33
N LEU A 244 -21.47 5.56 13.07
CA LEU A 244 -22.22 4.72 13.99
C LEU A 244 -21.38 4.38 15.23
N LEU A 245 -20.13 3.98 15.04
CA LEU A 245 -19.19 3.60 16.10
C LEU A 245 -18.97 4.74 17.10
N SER A 246 -18.92 6.00 16.64
CA SER A 246 -18.76 7.16 17.55
C SER A 246 -19.94 7.37 18.51
N LYS A 247 -21.10 6.77 18.23
CA LYS A 247 -22.29 6.77 19.10
C LYS A 247 -22.36 5.56 20.03
N LEU A 248 -21.50 4.56 19.84
CA LEU A 248 -21.46 3.35 20.66
C LEU A 248 -20.43 3.49 21.79
N THR A 249 -20.65 2.76 22.87
CA THR A 249 -19.66 2.65 23.95
C THR A 249 -18.67 1.54 23.60
N LEU A 250 -17.54 1.93 22.98
CA LEU A 250 -16.44 1.04 22.65
C LEU A 250 -15.35 1.09 23.73
N THR A 251 -14.74 -0.05 24.01
CA THR A 251 -13.46 -0.12 24.71
C THR A 251 -12.33 0.42 23.82
N GLN A 252 -11.20 0.80 24.44
CA GLN A 252 -10.03 1.26 23.68
C GLN A 252 -9.50 0.19 22.71
N SER A 253 -9.57 -1.09 23.11
CA SER A 253 -9.16 -2.22 22.27
C SER A 253 -10.05 -2.35 21.02
N GLU A 254 -11.38 -2.24 21.18
CA GLU A 254 -12.32 -2.27 20.06
C GLU A 254 -12.13 -1.07 19.13
N LYS A 255 -11.96 0.15 19.67
CA LYS A 255 -11.66 1.35 18.87
C LYS A 255 -10.40 1.13 18.03
N ASN A 256 -9.33 0.60 18.63
CA ASN A 256 -8.08 0.34 17.93
C ASN A 256 -8.23 -0.73 16.85
N ASN A 257 -9.01 -1.79 17.10
CA ASN A 257 -9.30 -2.82 16.11
C ASN A 257 -10.06 -2.25 14.90
N GLU A 258 -11.10 -1.44 15.15
CA GLU A 258 -11.87 -0.79 14.09
C GLU A 258 -11.05 0.22 13.31
N LYS A 259 -10.19 0.98 13.98
CA LYS A 259 -9.22 1.88 13.33
C LYS A 259 -8.30 1.12 12.39
N ASN A 260 -7.71 0.01 12.83
CA ASN A 260 -6.81 -0.80 12.00
C ASN A 260 -7.53 -1.39 10.79
N ASN A 261 -8.76 -1.90 10.98
CA ASN A 261 -9.58 -2.42 9.89
C ASN A 261 -9.89 -1.34 8.85
N PHE A 262 -10.29 -0.15 9.30
CA PHE A 262 -10.53 0.99 8.43
C PHE A 262 -9.26 1.39 7.65
N VAL A 263 -8.13 1.55 8.35
CA VAL A 263 -6.84 1.91 7.74
C VAL A 263 -6.45 0.92 6.65
N ASN A 264 -6.54 -0.38 6.92
CA ASN A 264 -6.18 -1.43 5.96
C ASN A 264 -7.07 -1.38 4.71
N GLN A 265 -8.38 -1.23 4.89
CA GLN A 265 -9.30 -1.10 3.75
C GLN A 265 -9.02 0.14 2.91
N MET A 266 -8.71 1.28 3.54
CA MET A 266 -8.37 2.51 2.82
C MET A 266 -7.04 2.38 2.05
N ILE A 267 -6.06 1.66 2.60
CA ILE A 267 -4.81 1.31 1.91
C ILE A 267 -5.09 0.43 0.69
N GLU A 268 -5.91 -0.62 0.84
CA GLU A 268 -6.32 -1.48 -0.27
C GLU A 268 -7.05 -0.71 -1.38
N MET A 269 -7.98 0.18 -1.02
CA MET A 269 -8.65 1.06 -1.98
C MET A 269 -7.65 1.97 -2.71
N THR A 270 -6.64 2.48 -2.00
CA THR A 270 -5.60 3.34 -2.58
C THR A 270 -4.78 2.60 -3.63
N HIS A 271 -4.42 1.35 -3.38
CA HIS A 271 -3.75 0.51 -4.38
C HIS A 271 -4.60 0.32 -5.65
N LYS A 272 -5.91 0.11 -5.48
CA LYS A 272 -6.83 0.00 -6.63
C LYS A 272 -6.94 1.34 -7.39
N ILE A 273 -7.01 2.46 -6.69
CA ILE A 273 -7.04 3.81 -7.29
C ILE A 273 -5.80 4.09 -8.13
N ILE A 274 -4.61 3.66 -7.70
CA ILE A 274 -3.37 3.88 -8.46
C ILE A 274 -3.39 3.14 -9.81
N SER A 275 -4.17 2.06 -9.94
CA SER A 275 -4.36 1.35 -11.20
C SER A 275 -5.31 2.05 -12.17
N CYS A 276 -6.02 3.09 -11.72
CA CYS A 276 -6.89 3.87 -12.60
C CYS A 276 -6.07 4.59 -13.69
N PRO A 277 -6.56 4.59 -14.94
CA PRO A 277 -5.93 5.37 -16.01
C PRO A 277 -5.84 6.84 -15.61
N LYS A 278 -4.67 7.46 -15.83
CA LYS A 278 -4.52 8.91 -15.70
C LYS A 278 -5.31 9.57 -16.85
N SER A 279 -6.39 10.25 -16.51
CA SER A 279 -7.16 11.12 -17.42
C SER A 279 -6.36 12.36 -17.80
#